data_AF-A0A840K9W2-F1
#
_entry.id   AF-A0A840K9W2-F1
#
_cell.length_a   1.000
_cell.length_b   1.000
_cell.length_c   1.000
_cell.angle_alpha   90.00
_cell.angle_beta   90.00
_cell.angle_gamma   90.00
#
_symmetry.space_group_name_H-M   'P 1'
#
loop_
_entity.id
_entity.type
_entity.pdbx_description
1 polymer ?
#
loop_
_entity_poly.entity_id
_entity_poly.type
_entity_poly.pdbx_seq_one_letter_code
_entity_poly.pdbx_strand_id
1 'polypeptide(L)'
;MGKLWVDFIFGWGGNCVVDFFSFTIFGYHKFSLTMIKTIIDFIKESKEASQERLKLPIVTFYIFLLVISYWKPLSIYFLSEKKIEEKIKEIDFIYKNHTHWDHILNLLILLLLSTISSILFPSIMFIIEYLLKKPNKERKIIKNSTKDIDRNEELKITKHKYDMNKILSGNKEVEDYNQSIEDLKKSYEDRIQNMENINNQKDKNLESQIDMITKENISLTSKLGEINQLNKYLNDQINQYRLNEFEYTNYSKFNIIFENKDIFKDYVNSIEPVSDKVLFIKHILEEIIDYNLHSLLNRLALSVYNDSEYLNLNTRTRKYDVEKHFIEQNNLGELVQTEGLIETYFIGKSINWIQEVVKYAEDFEL
;
A
#
# COMPACT_ATOMS: atom_id res chain seq x y z
N MET A 1 19.55 5.11 -27.62
CA MET A 1 19.84 3.77 -28.17
C MET A 1 19.88 3.86 -29.68
N GLY A 2 20.98 3.43 -30.29
CA GLY A 2 21.27 3.54 -31.73
C GLY A 2 22.78 3.62 -31.96
N LYS A 3 23.47 2.52 -31.64
CA LYS A 3 24.92 2.29 -31.82
C LYS A 3 25.28 2.33 -33.32
N LEU A 4 26.34 3.02 -33.77
CA LEU A 4 27.75 2.57 -33.73
C LEU A 4 27.91 1.19 -34.38
N TRP A 5 27.97 1.14 -35.72
CA TRP A 5 28.39 -0.04 -36.52
C TRP A 5 28.65 0.37 -37.98
N VAL A 6 29.72 1.10 -38.30
CA VAL A 6 30.43 1.02 -39.60
C VAL A 6 31.85 1.51 -39.38
N ASP A 7 32.67 0.71 -38.71
CA ASP A 7 34.13 0.84 -38.68
C ASP A 7 34.69 -0.53 -38.32
N PHE A 8 34.71 -1.44 -39.30
CA PHE A 8 35.58 -2.62 -39.30
C PHE A 8 35.51 -3.28 -40.68
N ILE A 9 36.66 -3.73 -41.20
CA ILE A 9 36.82 -4.65 -42.34
C ILE A 9 37.07 -3.97 -43.72
N PHE A 10 38.27 -3.43 -43.92
CA PHE A 10 39.35 -4.05 -44.73
C PHE A 10 40.45 -3.03 -45.05
N GLY A 11 41.51 -3.06 -44.23
CA GLY A 11 42.82 -2.53 -44.57
C GLY A 11 43.76 -3.69 -44.93
N TRP A 12 44.59 -3.44 -45.93
CA TRP A 12 45.84 -4.13 -46.28
C TRP A 12 45.74 -5.50 -46.99
N GLY A 13 46.25 -5.52 -48.22
CA GLY A 13 46.53 -6.73 -49.00
C GLY A 13 46.67 -6.36 -50.47
N GLY A 14 47.90 -6.34 -50.98
CA GLY A 14 48.24 -5.75 -52.27
C GLY A 14 47.74 -6.53 -53.49
N ASN A 15 47.80 -5.87 -54.64
CA ASN A 15 48.26 -6.49 -55.88
C ASN A 15 48.74 -5.39 -56.84
N CYS A 16 50.06 -5.34 -57.00
CA CYS A 16 50.68 -4.93 -58.25
C CYS A 16 50.10 -5.76 -59.40
N VAL A 17 50.18 -5.25 -60.63
CA VAL A 17 49.68 -5.83 -61.91
C VAL A 17 48.30 -5.31 -62.33
N VAL A 18 48.12 -3.98 -62.39
CA VAL A 18 47.20 -3.33 -63.36
C VAL A 18 47.78 -2.03 -63.96
N ASP A 19 48.94 -1.54 -63.50
CA ASP A 19 49.48 -0.23 -63.89
C ASP A 19 50.25 -0.17 -65.23
N PHE A 20 50.12 -1.17 -66.12
CA PHE A 20 50.86 -1.15 -67.40
C PHE A 20 50.01 -1.09 -68.67
N PHE A 21 48.67 -1.02 -68.58
CA PHE A 21 47.81 -1.01 -69.78
C PHE A 21 46.74 0.10 -69.87
N SER A 22 46.69 1.04 -68.91
CA SER A 22 45.78 2.21 -69.00
C SER A 22 46.49 3.55 -69.26
N PHE A 23 47.80 3.55 -69.53
CA PHE A 23 48.60 4.77 -69.66
C PHE A 23 48.58 5.41 -71.08
N THR A 24 48.02 4.74 -72.09
CA THR A 24 48.13 5.19 -73.49
C THR A 24 46.83 5.70 -74.13
N ILE A 25 45.67 5.57 -73.46
CA ILE A 25 44.38 6.05 -74.02
C ILE A 25 43.78 7.23 -73.24
N PHE A 26 44.22 7.50 -72.00
CA PHE A 26 43.71 8.62 -71.18
C PHE A 26 44.51 9.93 -71.28
N GLY A 27 45.67 9.93 -71.94
CA GLY A 27 46.58 11.10 -72.01
C GLY A 27 46.07 12.26 -72.86
N TYR A 28 45.31 11.99 -73.93
CA TYR A 28 44.85 13.04 -74.85
C TYR A 28 43.58 13.75 -74.38
N HIS A 29 42.72 13.10 -73.60
CA HIS A 29 41.45 13.71 -73.14
C HIS A 29 41.62 14.55 -71.86
N LYS A 30 42.61 14.20 -71.01
CA LYS A 30 42.91 14.94 -69.78
C LYS A 30 43.59 16.29 -70.03
N PHE A 31 44.39 16.39 -71.11
CA PHE A 31 45.07 17.62 -71.54
C PHE A 31 44.09 18.68 -72.10
N SER A 32 43.05 18.24 -72.82
CA SER A 32 41.98 19.12 -73.32
C SER A 32 41.12 19.71 -72.20
N LEU A 33 40.71 18.88 -71.23
CA LEU A 33 39.90 19.32 -70.09
C LEU A 33 40.67 20.24 -69.13
N THR A 34 41.97 20.02 -68.93
CA THR A 34 42.79 20.96 -68.15
C THR A 34 42.94 22.29 -68.87
N MET A 35 43.24 22.29 -70.19
CA MET A 35 43.37 23.55 -70.93
C MET A 35 42.05 24.34 -70.98
N ILE A 36 40.91 23.66 -71.17
CA ILE A 36 39.57 24.29 -71.11
C ILE A 36 39.31 24.86 -69.71
N LYS A 37 39.67 24.13 -68.65
CA LYS A 37 39.53 24.61 -67.27
C LYS A 37 40.43 25.81 -67.01
N THR A 38 41.67 25.82 -67.48
CA THR A 38 42.58 26.97 -67.37
C THR A 38 42.08 28.16 -68.16
N ILE A 39 41.46 27.96 -69.33
CA ILE A 39 40.83 29.03 -70.11
C ILE A 39 39.59 29.58 -69.39
N ILE A 40 38.75 28.70 -68.81
CA ILE A 40 37.58 29.12 -68.03
C ILE A 40 38.00 29.88 -66.78
N ASP A 41 39.01 29.39 -66.07
CA ASP A 41 39.55 30.02 -64.87
C ASP A 41 40.21 31.36 -65.25
N PHE A 42 40.95 31.43 -66.37
CA PHE A 42 41.48 32.68 -66.91
C PHE A 42 40.37 33.66 -67.30
N ILE A 43 39.28 33.21 -67.92
CA ILE A 43 38.13 34.07 -68.26
C ILE A 43 37.43 34.54 -66.99
N LYS A 44 37.32 33.69 -65.96
CA LYS A 44 36.66 33.99 -64.69
C LYS A 44 37.47 34.98 -63.86
N GLU A 45 38.77 34.73 -63.72
CA GLU A 45 39.73 35.66 -63.12
C GLU A 45 39.83 36.96 -63.92
N SER A 46 39.80 36.90 -65.25
CA SER A 46 39.82 38.10 -66.09
C SER A 46 38.50 38.89 -66.00
N LYS A 47 37.37 38.23 -65.71
CA LYS A 47 36.07 38.88 -65.46
C LYS A 47 36.02 39.53 -64.08
N GLU A 48 36.50 38.84 -63.05
CA GLU A 48 36.61 39.37 -61.68
C GLU A 48 37.65 40.51 -61.64
N ALA A 49 38.80 40.34 -62.28
CA ALA A 49 39.79 41.40 -62.48
C ALA A 49 39.25 42.54 -63.34
N SER A 50 38.36 42.30 -64.32
CA SER A 50 37.71 43.38 -65.09
C SER A 50 36.69 44.14 -64.26
N GLN A 51 36.01 43.50 -63.30
CA GLN A 51 35.12 44.18 -62.35
C GLN A 51 35.92 45.09 -61.39
N GLU A 52 37.15 44.71 -61.03
CA GLU A 52 38.05 45.55 -60.21
C GLU A 52 38.83 46.59 -61.02
N ARG A 53 39.25 46.28 -62.26
CA ARG A 53 40.06 47.15 -63.15
C ARG A 53 39.28 48.21 -63.91
N LEU A 54 37.94 48.17 -63.87
CA LEU A 54 37.10 49.28 -64.34
C LEU A 54 37.34 50.60 -63.56
N LYS A 55 38.14 50.57 -62.49
CA LYS A 55 38.61 51.78 -61.79
C LYS A 55 39.85 52.44 -62.42
N LEU A 56 40.62 51.75 -63.26
CA LEU A 56 41.74 52.35 -64.02
C LEU A 56 41.74 51.88 -65.49
N PRO A 57 40.67 52.17 -66.26
CA PRO A 57 40.57 51.78 -67.66
C PRO A 57 41.62 52.48 -68.56
N ILE A 58 42.19 53.60 -68.10
CA ILE A 58 43.05 54.45 -68.92
C ILE A 58 44.39 53.77 -69.23
N VAL A 59 45.04 53.13 -68.24
CA VAL A 59 46.40 52.57 -68.44
C VAL A 59 46.37 51.37 -69.39
N THR A 60 45.45 50.43 -69.18
CA THR A 60 45.32 49.25 -70.05
C THR A 60 44.85 49.64 -71.46
N PHE A 61 43.93 50.60 -71.57
CA PHE A 61 43.48 51.13 -72.85
C PHE A 61 44.61 51.86 -73.59
N TYR A 62 45.45 52.62 -72.87
CA TYR A 62 46.61 53.31 -73.41
C TYR A 62 47.67 52.33 -73.95
N ILE A 63 47.99 51.28 -73.19
CA ILE A 63 48.90 50.21 -73.63
C ILE A 63 48.35 49.53 -74.88
N PHE A 64 47.04 49.21 -74.89
CA PHE A 64 46.39 48.61 -76.05
C PHE A 64 46.42 49.52 -77.29
N LEU A 65 46.14 50.82 -77.13
CA LEU A 65 46.23 51.80 -78.21
C LEU A 65 47.67 51.96 -78.72
N LEU A 66 48.68 51.91 -77.85
CA LEU A 66 50.09 51.92 -78.27
C LEU A 66 50.45 50.67 -79.08
N VAL A 67 50.05 49.49 -78.62
CA VAL A 67 50.29 48.23 -79.35
C VAL A 67 49.64 48.27 -80.73
N ILE A 68 48.41 48.79 -80.83
CA ILE A 68 47.73 48.98 -82.12
C ILE A 68 48.44 50.04 -82.98
N SER A 69 48.86 51.17 -82.40
CA SER A 69 49.47 52.26 -83.18
C SER A 69 50.85 51.87 -83.73
N TYR A 70 51.59 51.04 -82.99
CA TYR A 70 52.92 50.53 -83.35
C TYR A 70 52.89 49.06 -83.77
N TRP A 71 51.76 48.58 -84.29
CA TRP A 71 51.60 47.16 -84.62
C TRP A 71 52.57 46.67 -85.70
N LYS A 72 52.96 47.54 -86.66
CA LYS A 72 53.91 47.21 -87.74
C LYS A 72 55.33 46.95 -87.25
N PRO A 73 56.00 47.83 -86.47
CA PRO A 73 57.31 47.49 -85.93
C PRO A 73 57.24 46.34 -84.94
N LEU A 74 56.17 46.24 -84.13
CA LEU A 74 55.99 45.10 -83.23
C LEU A 74 55.87 43.78 -83.99
N SER A 75 55.11 43.74 -85.09
CA SER A 75 54.98 42.53 -85.91
C SER A 75 56.29 42.17 -86.60
N ILE A 76 57.04 43.13 -87.13
CA ILE A 76 58.38 42.86 -87.71
C ILE A 76 59.35 42.36 -86.62
N TYR A 77 59.33 42.96 -85.44
CA TYR A 77 60.20 42.58 -84.33
C TYR A 77 59.94 41.14 -83.87
N PHE A 78 58.66 40.79 -83.63
CA PHE A 78 58.27 39.49 -83.09
C PHE A 78 58.14 38.38 -84.14
N LEU A 79 57.73 38.67 -85.38
CA LEU A 79 57.36 37.66 -86.37
C LEU A 79 58.36 37.50 -87.52
N SER A 80 59.28 38.45 -87.75
CA SER A 80 60.29 38.31 -88.81
C SER A 80 61.42 37.37 -88.37
N GLU A 81 61.89 36.50 -89.25
CA GLU A 81 63.03 35.59 -89.02
C GLU A 81 64.38 36.23 -89.37
N LYS A 82 64.39 37.49 -89.84
CA LYS A 82 65.62 38.23 -90.19
C LYS A 82 66.52 38.48 -88.98
N LYS A 83 67.82 38.68 -89.22
CA LYS A 83 68.76 39.07 -88.15
C LYS A 83 68.37 40.43 -87.56
N ILE A 84 68.73 40.66 -86.29
CA ILE A 84 68.32 41.85 -85.53
C ILE A 84 68.74 43.14 -86.26
N GLU A 85 69.93 43.18 -86.86
CA GLU A 85 70.43 44.36 -87.57
C GLU A 85 69.58 44.70 -88.82
N GLU A 86 69.05 43.68 -89.50
CA GLU A 86 68.18 43.86 -90.65
C GLU A 86 66.76 44.28 -90.23
N LYS A 87 66.25 43.73 -89.12
CA LYS A 87 64.99 44.18 -88.51
C LYS A 87 65.02 45.66 -88.15
N ILE A 88 66.12 46.12 -87.54
CA ILE A 88 66.30 47.53 -87.19
C ILE A 88 66.31 48.40 -88.46
N LYS A 89 67.07 48.02 -89.50
CA LYS A 89 67.09 48.77 -90.77
C LYS A 89 65.72 48.85 -91.45
N GLU A 90 64.93 47.79 -91.39
CA GLU A 90 63.59 47.73 -91.97
C GLU A 90 62.59 48.61 -91.18
N ILE A 91 62.69 48.59 -89.85
CA ILE A 91 61.92 49.50 -88.97
C ILE A 91 62.34 50.96 -89.22
N ASP A 92 63.65 51.25 -89.25
CA ASP A 92 64.17 52.59 -89.55
C ASP A 92 63.71 53.07 -90.92
N PHE A 93 63.63 52.18 -91.92
CA PHE A 93 63.11 52.53 -93.24
C PHE A 93 61.62 52.92 -93.20
N ILE A 94 60.81 52.19 -92.44
CA ILE A 94 59.37 52.49 -92.26
C ILE A 94 59.17 53.87 -91.60
N TYR A 95 60.05 54.23 -90.66
CA TYR A 95 60.00 55.51 -89.95
C TYR A 95 60.88 56.59 -90.57
N LYS A 96 61.61 56.32 -91.66
CA LYS A 96 62.56 57.26 -92.28
C LYS A 96 61.92 58.57 -92.76
N ASN A 97 60.65 58.50 -93.17
CA ASN A 97 59.87 59.65 -93.61
C ASN A 97 58.93 60.19 -92.53
N HIS A 98 58.96 59.64 -91.31
CA HIS A 98 58.20 60.22 -90.21
C HIS A 98 58.87 61.51 -89.77
N THR A 99 58.14 62.59 -89.96
CA THR A 99 58.53 63.90 -89.43
C THR A 99 58.14 63.98 -87.95
N HIS A 100 58.73 64.92 -87.21
CA HIS A 100 58.31 65.18 -85.82
C HIS A 100 56.80 65.46 -85.70
N TRP A 101 56.17 65.97 -86.76
CA TRP A 101 54.73 66.19 -86.84
C TRP A 101 53.91 64.90 -86.79
N ASP A 102 54.38 63.80 -87.39
CA ASP A 102 53.67 62.52 -87.38
C ASP A 102 53.63 61.91 -85.97
N HIS A 103 54.70 62.10 -85.19
CA HIS A 103 54.74 61.69 -83.79
C HIS A 103 53.80 62.51 -82.90
N ILE A 104 53.73 63.83 -83.12
CA ILE A 104 52.82 64.72 -82.40
C ILE A 104 51.37 64.40 -82.75
N LEU A 105 51.05 64.18 -84.02
CA LEU A 105 49.71 63.82 -84.47
C LEU A 105 49.25 62.48 -83.90
N ASN A 106 50.11 61.45 -83.89
CA ASN A 106 49.79 60.17 -83.27
C ASN A 106 49.50 60.31 -81.77
N LEU A 107 50.29 61.11 -81.04
CA LEU A 107 50.05 61.38 -79.63
C LEU A 107 48.72 62.11 -79.41
N LEU A 108 48.39 63.08 -80.28
CA LEU A 108 47.15 63.86 -80.21
C LEU A 108 45.92 62.99 -80.52
N ILE A 109 46.01 62.12 -81.54
CA ILE A 109 44.96 61.14 -81.87
C ILE A 109 44.72 60.20 -80.68
N LEU A 110 45.80 59.73 -80.04
CA LEU A 110 45.72 58.81 -78.92
C LEU A 110 45.11 59.48 -77.67
N LEU A 111 45.44 60.76 -77.41
CA LEU A 111 44.83 61.57 -76.35
C LEU A 111 43.34 61.83 -76.64
N LEU A 112 42.98 62.13 -77.89
CA LEU A 112 41.61 62.35 -78.31
C LEU A 112 40.75 61.07 -78.16
N LEU A 113 41.26 59.92 -78.62
CA LEU A 113 40.60 58.62 -78.44
C LEU A 113 40.43 58.28 -76.95
N SER A 114 41.44 58.53 -76.12
CA SER A 114 41.37 58.33 -74.67
C SER A 114 40.30 59.22 -74.01
N THR A 115 40.16 60.45 -74.48
CA THR A 115 39.18 61.41 -73.93
C THR A 115 37.77 60.97 -74.31
N ILE A 116 37.56 60.60 -75.58
CA ILE A 116 36.29 60.07 -76.08
C ILE A 116 35.90 58.80 -75.31
N SER A 117 36.82 57.85 -75.16
CA SER A 117 36.53 56.61 -74.43
C SER A 117 36.22 56.87 -72.95
N SER A 118 36.94 57.80 -72.31
CA SER A 118 36.70 58.14 -70.90
C SER A 118 35.30 58.72 -70.63
N ILE A 119 34.67 59.33 -71.63
CA ILE A 119 33.30 59.85 -71.54
C ILE A 119 32.31 58.75 -71.94
N LEU A 120 32.60 57.99 -72.99
CA LEU A 120 31.71 56.98 -73.55
C LEU A 120 31.46 55.81 -72.58
N PHE A 121 32.50 55.35 -71.86
CA PHE A 121 32.39 54.22 -70.93
C PHE A 121 31.42 54.48 -69.76
N PRO A 122 31.53 55.59 -68.99
CA PRO A 122 30.56 55.92 -67.95
C PRO A 122 29.13 56.02 -68.45
N SER A 123 28.91 56.61 -69.64
CA SER A 123 27.57 56.71 -70.23
C SER A 123 26.96 55.35 -70.54
N ILE A 124 27.76 54.42 -71.10
CA ILE A 124 27.32 53.04 -71.34
C ILE A 124 26.99 52.33 -70.02
N MET A 125 27.84 52.50 -69.00
CA MET A 125 27.62 51.89 -67.69
C MET A 125 26.30 52.36 -67.05
N PHE A 126 26.00 53.66 -67.13
CA PHE A 126 24.76 54.22 -66.61
C PHE A 126 23.50 53.63 -67.30
N ILE A 127 23.58 53.42 -68.62
CA ILE A 127 22.49 52.78 -69.38
C ILE A 127 22.30 51.33 -68.93
N ILE A 128 23.39 50.58 -68.74
CA ILE A 128 23.34 49.19 -68.25
C ILE A 128 22.71 49.14 -66.85
N GLU A 129 23.11 50.00 -65.94
CA GLU A 129 22.55 50.08 -64.59
C GLU A 129 21.05 50.41 -64.60
N TYR A 130 20.63 51.34 -65.47
CA TYR A 130 19.22 51.69 -65.65
C TYR A 130 18.39 50.48 -66.12
N LEU A 131 18.89 49.74 -67.11
CA LEU A 131 18.24 48.52 -67.62
C LEU A 131 18.18 47.40 -66.57
N LEU A 132 19.20 47.28 -65.71
CA LEU A 132 19.26 46.27 -64.66
C LEU A 132 18.43 46.60 -63.41
N LYS A 133 17.98 47.85 -63.24
CA LYS A 133 17.21 48.29 -62.06
C LYS A 133 15.88 47.54 -61.90
N LYS A 134 15.16 47.34 -63.01
CA LYS A 134 13.86 46.66 -63.03
C LYS A 134 13.95 45.18 -62.63
N PRO A 135 14.76 44.32 -63.29
CA PRO A 135 14.86 42.90 -62.92
C PRO A 135 15.42 42.70 -61.51
N ASN A 136 16.31 43.58 -61.03
CA ASN A 136 16.83 43.49 -59.67
C ASN A 136 15.77 43.76 -58.61
N LYS A 137 14.84 44.68 -58.86
CA LYS A 137 13.71 44.97 -57.95
C LYS A 137 12.74 43.79 -57.89
N GLU A 138 12.39 43.21 -59.04
CA GLU A 138 11.49 42.05 -59.13
C GLU A 138 12.10 40.82 -58.44
N ARG A 139 13.40 40.53 -58.66
CA ARG A 139 14.11 39.47 -57.95
C ARG A 139 14.10 39.64 -56.43
N LYS A 140 14.20 40.88 -55.93
CA LYS A 140 14.16 41.17 -54.49
C LYS A 140 12.77 40.92 -53.90
N ILE A 141 11.71 41.29 -54.62
CA ILE A 141 10.32 41.04 -54.19
C ILE A 141 10.05 39.53 -54.12
N ILE A 142 10.38 38.79 -55.17
CA ILE A 142 10.19 37.32 -55.23
C ILE A 142 10.96 36.64 -54.08
N LYS A 143 12.23 37.03 -53.87
CA LYS A 143 13.05 36.48 -52.78
C LYS A 143 12.45 36.74 -51.40
N ASN A 144 11.83 37.89 -51.19
CA ASN A 144 11.19 38.20 -49.90
C ASN A 144 9.87 37.46 -49.73
N SER A 145 9.03 37.35 -50.77
CA SER A 145 7.78 36.60 -50.70
C SER A 145 8.01 35.11 -50.43
N THR A 146 9.06 34.51 -51.02
CA THR A 146 9.41 33.12 -50.73
C THR A 146 9.79 32.93 -49.26
N LYS A 147 10.57 33.85 -48.69
CA LYS A 147 10.92 33.80 -47.26
C LYS A 147 9.71 33.93 -46.34
N ASP A 148 8.72 34.73 -46.70
CA ASP A 148 7.50 34.88 -45.90
C ASP A 148 6.64 33.60 -45.96
N ILE A 149 6.60 32.92 -47.12
CA ILE A 149 5.96 31.61 -47.26
C ILE A 149 6.67 30.57 -46.39
N ASP A 150 8.00 30.46 -46.50
CA ASP A 150 8.82 29.52 -45.72
C ASP A 150 8.62 29.74 -44.21
N ARG A 151 8.61 31.00 -43.76
CA ARG A 151 8.37 31.36 -42.36
C ARG A 151 6.97 30.96 -41.88
N ASN A 152 5.95 31.13 -42.71
CA ASN A 152 4.58 30.74 -42.38
C ASN A 152 4.42 29.22 -42.30
N GLU A 153 5.09 28.47 -43.18
CA GLU A 153 5.13 27.01 -43.10
C GLU A 153 5.86 26.54 -41.85
N GLU A 154 6.99 27.14 -41.50
CA GLU A 154 7.74 26.83 -40.28
C GLU A 154 6.90 27.09 -39.02
N LEU A 155 6.14 28.18 -38.98
CA LEU A 155 5.19 28.47 -37.90
C LEU A 155 4.09 27.41 -37.80
N LYS A 156 3.52 26.96 -38.92
CA LYS A 156 2.53 25.88 -38.94
C LYS A 156 3.12 24.57 -38.42
N ILE A 157 4.31 24.19 -38.89
CA ILE A 157 5.02 22.98 -38.44
C ILE A 157 5.28 23.06 -36.93
N THR A 158 5.76 24.21 -36.45
CA THR A 158 6.05 24.42 -35.03
C THR A 158 4.79 24.34 -34.17
N LYS A 159 3.67 24.93 -34.63
CA LYS A 159 2.39 24.82 -33.95
C LYS A 159 1.89 23.39 -33.87
N HIS A 160 1.95 22.64 -34.98
CA HIS A 160 1.61 21.22 -35.00
C HIS A 160 2.50 20.39 -34.05
N LYS A 161 3.81 20.66 -33.99
CA LYS A 161 4.72 20.02 -33.03
C LYS A 161 4.36 20.34 -31.59
N TYR A 162 3.99 21.58 -31.29
CA TYR A 162 3.56 21.99 -29.96
C TYR A 162 2.26 21.27 -29.55
N ASP A 163 1.25 21.26 -30.42
CA ASP A 163 -0.02 20.59 -30.17
C ASP A 163 0.17 19.07 -29.99
N MET A 164 1.03 18.45 -30.81
CA MET A 164 1.41 17.04 -30.66
C MET A 164 2.09 16.76 -29.31
N ASN A 165 3.05 17.59 -28.92
CA ASN A 165 3.73 17.44 -27.63
C ASN A 165 2.77 17.63 -26.46
N LYS A 166 1.82 18.56 -26.55
CA LYS A 166 0.78 18.76 -25.55
C LYS A 166 -0.11 17.51 -25.41
N ILE A 167 -0.50 16.90 -26.52
CA ILE A 167 -1.27 15.64 -26.52
C ILE A 167 -0.45 14.50 -25.92
N LEU A 168 0.83 14.37 -26.29
CA LEU A 168 1.72 13.34 -25.75
C LEU A 168 1.94 13.50 -24.24
N SER A 169 2.17 14.72 -23.76
CA SER A 169 2.29 15.00 -22.33
C SER A 169 1.00 14.67 -21.58
N GLY A 170 -0.17 15.04 -22.12
CA GLY A 170 -1.45 14.67 -21.54
C GLY A 170 -1.69 13.16 -21.49
N ASN A 171 -1.33 12.43 -22.55
CA ASN A 171 -1.43 10.98 -22.57
C ASN A 171 -0.50 10.31 -21.55
N LYS A 172 0.71 10.85 -21.39
CA LYS A 172 1.66 10.35 -20.38
C LYS A 172 1.13 10.56 -18.96
N GLU A 173 0.58 11.73 -18.67
CA GLU A 173 -0.06 11.98 -17.37
C GLU A 173 -1.22 10.99 -17.12
N VAL A 174 -2.04 10.72 -18.13
CA VAL A 174 -3.12 9.71 -18.04
C VAL A 174 -2.57 8.30 -17.80
N GLU A 175 -1.47 7.92 -18.46
CA GLU A 175 -0.80 6.64 -18.26
C GLU A 175 -0.24 6.52 -16.84
N ASP A 176 0.46 7.54 -16.35
CA ASP A 176 0.99 7.61 -14.98
C ASP A 176 -0.13 7.53 -13.94
N TYR A 177 -1.28 8.19 -14.18
CA TYR A 177 -2.47 8.08 -13.34
C TYR A 177 -3.09 6.69 -13.37
N ASN A 178 -3.21 6.07 -14.54
CA ASN A 178 -3.75 4.71 -14.66
C ASN A 178 -2.84 3.69 -13.95
N GLN A 179 -1.53 3.82 -14.09
CA GLN A 179 -0.57 2.98 -13.38
C GLN A 179 -0.69 3.16 -11.86
N SER A 180 -0.80 4.41 -11.39
CA SER A 180 -1.02 4.70 -9.97
C SER A 180 -2.33 4.09 -9.44
N ILE A 181 -3.41 4.13 -10.24
CA ILE A 181 -4.70 3.51 -9.90
C ILE A 181 -4.54 1.98 -9.81
N GLU A 182 -3.81 1.36 -10.72
CA GLU A 182 -3.59 -0.08 -10.74
C GLU A 182 -2.72 -0.55 -9.55
N ASP A 183 -1.66 0.19 -9.24
CA ASP A 183 -0.82 -0.04 -8.05
C ASP A 183 -1.64 0.11 -6.75
N LEU A 184 -2.48 1.14 -6.66
CA LEU A 184 -3.40 1.34 -5.54
C LEU A 184 -4.38 0.16 -5.43
N LYS A 185 -5.00 -0.25 -6.53
CA LYS A 185 -5.94 -1.36 -6.56
C LYS A 185 -5.29 -2.66 -6.08
N LYS A 186 -4.09 -2.96 -6.58
CA LYS A 186 -3.31 -4.13 -6.15
C LYS A 186 -2.97 -4.06 -4.66
N SER A 187 -2.52 -2.91 -4.17
CA SER A 187 -2.28 -2.68 -2.73
C SER A 187 -3.54 -2.88 -1.89
N TYR A 188 -4.72 -2.48 -2.38
CA TYR A 188 -5.99 -2.71 -1.69
C TYR A 188 -6.36 -4.20 -1.67
N GLU A 189 -6.21 -4.91 -2.79
CA GLU A 189 -6.45 -6.36 -2.88
C GLU A 189 -5.54 -7.13 -1.92
N ASP A 190 -4.24 -6.83 -1.90
CA ASP A 190 -3.27 -7.43 -0.98
C ASP A 190 -3.65 -7.16 0.50
N ARG A 191 -4.15 -5.95 0.81
CA ARG A 191 -4.62 -5.62 2.16
C ARG A 191 -5.87 -6.39 2.56
N ILE A 192 -6.82 -6.55 1.64
CA ILE A 192 -8.04 -7.33 1.87
C ILE A 192 -7.67 -8.79 2.14
N GLN A 193 -6.84 -9.39 1.29
CA GLN A 193 -6.39 -10.78 1.45
C GLN A 193 -5.64 -11.00 2.78
N ASN A 194 -4.78 -10.05 3.17
CA ASN A 194 -4.10 -10.10 4.46
C ASN A 194 -5.07 -9.98 5.64
N MET A 195 -6.07 -9.10 5.55
CA MET A 195 -7.10 -8.98 6.59
C MET A 195 -7.94 -10.26 6.71
N GLU A 196 -8.33 -10.88 5.60
CA GLU A 196 -9.03 -12.17 5.59
C GLU A 196 -8.18 -13.27 6.24
N ASN A 197 -6.89 -13.34 5.91
CA ASN A 197 -5.98 -14.30 6.53
C ASN A 197 -5.84 -14.10 8.05
N ILE A 198 -5.71 -12.84 8.49
CA ILE A 198 -5.63 -12.52 9.93
C ILE A 198 -6.94 -12.86 10.64
N ASN A 199 -8.09 -12.56 10.04
CA ASN A 199 -9.39 -12.87 10.63
C ASN A 199 -9.60 -14.38 10.71
N ASN A 200 -9.31 -15.13 9.64
CA ASN A 200 -9.38 -16.59 9.63
C ASN A 200 -8.46 -17.22 10.70
N GLN A 201 -7.27 -16.65 10.94
CA GLN A 201 -6.40 -17.09 12.02
C GLN A 201 -6.97 -16.77 13.41
N LYS A 202 -7.55 -15.58 13.59
CA LYS A 202 -8.21 -15.20 14.84
C LYS A 202 -9.40 -16.10 15.14
N ASP A 203 -10.23 -16.39 14.15
CA ASP A 203 -11.41 -17.24 14.29
C ASP A 203 -11.01 -18.65 14.70
N LYS A 204 -9.99 -19.24 14.06
CA LYS A 204 -9.43 -20.54 14.46
C LYS A 204 -8.87 -20.55 15.89
N ASN A 205 -8.19 -19.47 16.28
CA ASN A 205 -7.66 -19.35 17.65
C ASN A 205 -8.79 -19.20 18.68
N LEU A 206 -9.82 -18.42 18.36
CA LEU A 206 -10.99 -18.24 19.22
C LEU A 206 -11.77 -19.54 19.35
N GLU A 207 -11.98 -20.28 18.25
CA GLU A 207 -12.63 -21.58 18.25
C GLU A 207 -11.87 -22.59 19.13
N SER A 208 -10.54 -22.64 19.01
CA SER A 208 -9.70 -23.47 19.88
C SER A 208 -9.78 -23.07 21.37
N GLN A 209 -9.89 -21.77 21.67
CA GLN A 209 -10.04 -21.30 23.06
C GLN A 209 -11.43 -21.64 23.62
N ILE A 210 -12.49 -21.46 22.82
CA ILE A 210 -13.85 -21.83 23.19
C ILE A 210 -13.94 -23.32 23.47
N ASP A 211 -13.34 -24.16 22.63
CA ASP A 211 -13.31 -25.62 22.84
C ASP A 211 -12.60 -25.99 24.14
N MET A 212 -11.48 -25.33 24.46
CA MET A 212 -10.74 -25.56 25.70
C MET A 212 -11.55 -25.15 26.93
N ILE A 213 -12.16 -23.96 26.91
CA ILE A 213 -13.01 -23.46 28.00
C ILE A 213 -14.24 -24.35 28.18
N THR A 214 -14.84 -24.82 27.08
CA THR A 214 -16.02 -25.70 27.12
C THR A 214 -15.68 -27.04 27.77
N LYS A 215 -14.53 -27.64 27.41
CA LYS A 215 -14.05 -28.87 28.05
C LYS A 215 -13.78 -28.67 29.54
N GLU A 216 -13.16 -27.55 29.91
CA GLU A 216 -12.89 -27.21 31.31
C GLU A 216 -14.19 -27.04 32.10
N ASN A 217 -15.17 -26.31 31.56
CA ASN A 217 -16.47 -26.14 32.20
C ASN A 217 -17.18 -27.47 32.39
N ILE A 218 -17.20 -28.35 31.39
CA ILE A 218 -17.79 -29.69 31.53
C ILE A 218 -17.10 -30.47 32.67
N SER A 219 -15.77 -30.43 32.74
CA SER A 219 -15.01 -31.08 33.82
C SER A 219 -15.35 -30.49 35.20
N LEU A 220 -15.44 -29.18 35.32
CA LEU A 220 -15.79 -28.50 36.57
C LEU A 220 -17.22 -28.83 36.99
N THR A 221 -18.15 -28.91 36.06
CA THR A 221 -19.56 -29.24 36.35
C THR A 221 -19.69 -30.67 36.85
N SER A 222 -18.92 -31.61 36.28
CA SER A 222 -18.82 -32.99 36.79
C SER A 222 -18.30 -33.03 38.23
N LYS A 223 -17.18 -32.35 38.51
CA LYS A 223 -16.60 -32.29 39.86
C LYS A 223 -17.55 -31.66 40.88
N LEU A 224 -18.29 -30.63 40.48
CA LEU A 224 -19.29 -29.98 41.33
C LEU A 224 -20.44 -30.95 41.65
N GLY A 225 -20.88 -31.75 40.67
CA GLY A 225 -21.82 -32.84 40.86
C GLY A 225 -21.35 -33.88 41.89
N GLU A 226 -20.09 -34.31 41.80
CA GLU A 226 -19.47 -35.24 42.75
C GLU A 226 -19.42 -34.66 44.17
N ILE A 227 -19.01 -33.40 44.32
CA ILE A 227 -18.99 -32.70 45.62
C ILE A 227 -20.38 -32.63 46.23
N ASN A 228 -21.41 -32.31 45.43
CA ASN A 228 -22.78 -32.25 45.91
C ASN A 228 -23.30 -33.61 46.38
N GLN A 229 -22.94 -34.69 45.69
CA GLN A 229 -23.27 -36.06 46.12
C GLN A 229 -22.58 -36.41 47.44
N LEU A 230 -21.29 -36.06 47.57
CA LEU A 230 -20.53 -36.30 48.79
C LEU A 230 -21.08 -35.51 49.98
N ASN A 231 -21.43 -34.23 49.78
CA ASN A 231 -22.04 -33.40 50.82
C ASN A 231 -23.38 -33.96 51.30
N LYS A 232 -24.21 -34.46 50.36
CA LYS A 232 -25.47 -35.12 50.71
C LYS A 232 -25.22 -36.35 51.59
N TYR A 233 -24.30 -37.21 51.17
CA TYR A 233 -23.91 -38.40 51.94
C TYR A 233 -23.40 -38.06 53.35
N LEU A 234 -22.54 -37.04 53.46
CA LEU A 234 -22.01 -36.60 54.75
C LEU A 234 -23.10 -36.07 55.68
N ASN A 235 -24.02 -35.26 55.17
CA ASN A 235 -25.14 -34.74 55.94
C ASN A 235 -26.03 -35.88 56.46
N ASP A 236 -26.31 -36.88 55.63
CA ASP A 236 -27.08 -38.06 56.03
C ASP A 236 -26.37 -38.81 57.18
N GLN A 237 -25.05 -38.95 57.12
CA GLN A 237 -24.28 -39.56 58.22
C GLN A 237 -24.32 -38.71 59.50
N ILE A 238 -24.11 -37.40 59.41
CA ILE A 238 -24.15 -36.50 60.57
C ILE A 238 -25.50 -36.59 61.28
N ASN A 239 -26.60 -36.61 60.51
CA ASN A 239 -27.93 -36.75 61.06
C ASN A 239 -28.14 -38.08 61.78
N GLN A 240 -27.61 -39.19 61.22
CA GLN A 240 -27.64 -40.49 61.89
C GLN A 240 -26.87 -40.49 63.21
N TYR A 241 -25.68 -39.90 63.26
CA TYR A 241 -24.89 -39.82 64.49
C TYR A 241 -25.57 -38.98 65.57
N ARG A 242 -26.13 -37.82 65.20
CA ARG A 242 -26.86 -36.95 66.14
C ARG A 242 -28.06 -37.66 66.77
N LEU A 243 -28.83 -38.41 65.98
CA LEU A 243 -29.97 -39.18 66.50
C LEU A 243 -29.51 -40.25 67.52
N ASN A 244 -28.40 -40.93 67.23
CA ASN A 244 -27.89 -41.97 68.11
C ASN A 244 -27.28 -41.41 69.42
N GLU A 245 -26.63 -40.25 69.39
CA GLU A 245 -25.99 -39.66 70.57
C GLU A 245 -27.02 -39.06 71.55
N PHE A 246 -28.07 -38.43 71.04
CA PHE A 246 -29.17 -37.92 71.85
C PHE A 246 -30.02 -39.02 72.51
N GLU A 247 -30.13 -40.19 71.86
CA GLU A 247 -30.75 -41.36 72.46
C GLU A 247 -29.89 -41.98 73.58
N TYR A 248 -28.60 -41.69 73.73
CA TYR A 248 -27.79 -42.35 74.78
C TYR A 248 -27.68 -41.55 76.10
N THR A 249 -27.64 -40.22 76.05
CA THR A 249 -27.34 -39.38 77.23
C THR A 249 -28.53 -39.19 78.17
N ASN A 250 -29.74 -39.02 77.63
CA ASN A 250 -30.95 -38.82 78.44
C ASN A 250 -31.65 -40.11 78.88
N TYR A 251 -31.23 -41.28 78.39
CA TYR A 251 -31.73 -42.56 78.91
C TYR A 251 -31.35 -42.78 80.39
N SER A 252 -30.23 -42.22 80.86
CA SER A 252 -29.73 -42.53 82.21
C SER A 252 -30.58 -41.97 83.36
N LYS A 253 -31.21 -40.79 83.22
CA LYS A 253 -31.92 -40.12 84.32
C LYS A 253 -33.28 -40.73 84.63
N PHE A 254 -34.12 -40.95 83.61
CA PHE A 254 -35.46 -41.51 83.81
C PHE A 254 -35.50 -43.03 83.80
N ASN A 255 -34.42 -43.75 83.40
CA ASN A 255 -34.40 -45.21 83.54
C ASN A 255 -34.58 -45.66 84.99
N ILE A 256 -34.07 -44.88 85.95
CA ILE A 256 -34.21 -45.12 87.39
C ILE A 256 -35.69 -45.26 87.81
N ILE A 257 -36.57 -44.45 87.21
CA ILE A 257 -38.03 -44.50 87.44
C ILE A 257 -38.60 -45.85 87.03
N PHE A 258 -38.19 -46.37 85.88
CA PHE A 258 -38.73 -47.62 85.34
C PHE A 258 -38.08 -48.86 85.96
N GLU A 259 -36.84 -48.75 86.44
CA GLU A 259 -36.20 -49.77 87.27
C GLU A 259 -36.87 -49.88 88.65
N ASN A 260 -37.48 -48.80 89.15
CA ASN A 260 -38.17 -48.74 90.45
C ASN A 260 -39.67 -48.42 90.30
N LYS A 261 -40.30 -49.07 89.32
CA LYS A 261 -41.68 -48.81 88.87
C LYS A 261 -42.70 -48.72 90.02
N ASP A 262 -42.61 -49.63 90.98
CA ASP A 262 -43.56 -49.70 92.11
C ASP A 262 -43.40 -48.49 93.05
N ILE A 263 -42.15 -48.10 93.35
CA ILE A 263 -41.83 -46.95 94.20
C ILE A 263 -42.26 -45.64 93.52
N PHE A 264 -42.00 -45.51 92.21
CA PHE A 264 -42.48 -44.34 91.46
C PHE A 264 -44.00 -44.30 91.36
N LYS A 265 -44.69 -45.45 91.25
CA LYS A 265 -46.15 -45.51 91.26
C LYS A 265 -46.71 -45.05 92.61
N ASP A 266 -46.08 -45.43 93.72
CA ASP A 266 -46.44 -44.93 95.06
C ASP A 266 -46.20 -43.42 95.18
N TYR A 267 -45.09 -42.91 94.63
CA TYR A 267 -44.81 -41.48 94.55
C TYR A 267 -45.92 -40.73 93.78
N VAL A 268 -46.25 -41.18 92.56
CA VAL A 268 -47.32 -40.56 91.75
C VAL A 268 -48.67 -40.62 92.48
N ASN A 269 -48.94 -41.71 93.22
CA ASN A 269 -50.14 -41.82 94.05
C ASN A 269 -50.17 -40.81 95.20
N SER A 270 -49.02 -40.49 95.79
CA SER A 270 -48.87 -39.55 96.91
C SER A 270 -49.05 -38.07 96.52
N ILE A 271 -48.99 -37.73 95.23
CA ILE A 271 -49.22 -36.36 94.74
C ILE A 271 -50.68 -35.97 95.02
N GLU A 272 -50.88 -34.97 95.89
CA GLU A 272 -52.22 -34.45 96.19
C GLU A 272 -52.84 -33.73 94.97
N PRO A 273 -54.06 -34.09 94.54
CA PRO A 273 -54.71 -33.48 93.38
C PRO A 273 -55.32 -32.13 93.73
N VAL A 274 -54.48 -31.12 94.00
CA VAL A 274 -54.92 -29.78 94.42
C VAL A 274 -55.61 -29.01 93.27
N SER A 275 -55.52 -29.50 92.03
CA SER A 275 -56.22 -28.94 90.87
C SER A 275 -56.45 -29.98 89.77
N ASP A 276 -57.39 -29.72 88.86
CA ASP A 276 -57.60 -30.51 87.64
C ASP A 276 -56.31 -30.62 86.80
N LYS A 277 -55.45 -29.60 86.87
CA LYS A 277 -54.13 -29.58 86.24
C LYS A 277 -53.26 -30.73 86.73
N VAL A 278 -53.17 -30.88 88.06
CA VAL A 278 -52.36 -31.91 88.73
C VAL A 278 -52.98 -33.29 88.55
N LEU A 279 -54.31 -33.39 88.54
CA LEU A 279 -55.00 -34.65 88.26
C LEU A 279 -54.69 -35.18 86.85
N PHE A 280 -54.67 -34.30 85.85
CA PHE A 280 -54.27 -34.65 84.50
C PHE A 280 -52.80 -35.09 84.43
N ILE A 281 -51.87 -34.36 85.05
CA ILE A 281 -50.45 -34.74 85.11
C ILE A 281 -50.27 -36.12 85.75
N LYS A 282 -50.98 -36.39 86.85
CA LYS A 282 -50.97 -37.69 87.53
C LYS A 282 -51.42 -38.81 86.59
N HIS A 283 -52.52 -38.61 85.86
CA HIS A 283 -53.01 -39.58 84.89
C HIS A 283 -52.00 -39.86 83.78
N ILE A 284 -51.36 -38.82 83.23
CA ILE A 284 -50.31 -38.94 82.20
C ILE A 284 -49.12 -39.74 82.72
N LEU A 285 -48.66 -39.48 83.95
CA LEU A 285 -47.55 -40.23 84.57
C LEU A 285 -47.92 -41.70 84.80
N GLU A 286 -49.13 -41.99 85.29
CA GLU A 286 -49.63 -43.36 85.48
C GLU A 286 -49.67 -44.14 84.16
N GLU A 287 -50.17 -43.54 83.08
CA GLU A 287 -50.19 -44.18 81.77
C GLU A 287 -48.78 -44.41 81.22
N ILE A 288 -47.85 -43.45 81.38
CA ILE A 288 -46.44 -43.60 81.00
C ILE A 288 -45.80 -44.82 81.70
N ILE A 289 -46.10 -45.00 82.99
CA ILE A 289 -45.65 -46.13 83.80
C ILE A 289 -46.28 -47.44 83.30
N ASP A 290 -47.60 -47.47 83.15
CA ASP A 290 -48.35 -48.69 82.85
C ASP A 290 -48.03 -49.21 81.43
N TYR A 291 -47.85 -48.32 80.46
CA TYR A 291 -47.45 -48.66 79.08
C TYR A 291 -45.93 -48.79 78.87
N ASN A 292 -45.11 -48.58 79.91
CA ASN A 292 -43.64 -48.65 79.85
C ASN A 292 -43.05 -47.72 78.77
N LEU A 293 -43.51 -46.47 78.76
CA LEU A 293 -43.18 -45.43 77.77
C LEU A 293 -41.98 -44.57 78.17
N HIS A 294 -40.94 -45.19 78.73
CA HIS A 294 -39.73 -44.48 79.15
C HIS A 294 -39.04 -43.72 78.02
N SER A 295 -38.98 -44.32 76.83
CA SER A 295 -38.41 -43.72 75.63
C SER A 295 -39.19 -42.47 75.19
N LEU A 296 -40.51 -42.45 75.41
CA LEU A 296 -41.34 -41.30 75.14
C LEU A 296 -41.14 -40.21 76.20
N LEU A 297 -41.14 -40.56 77.49
CA LEU A 297 -40.88 -39.60 78.57
C LEU A 297 -39.52 -38.90 78.39
N ASN A 298 -38.48 -39.65 77.99
CA ASN A 298 -37.17 -39.08 77.65
C ASN A 298 -37.22 -38.08 76.49
N ARG A 299 -37.98 -38.40 75.44
CA ARG A 299 -38.15 -37.50 74.29
C ARG A 299 -38.96 -36.26 74.63
N LEU A 300 -39.98 -36.41 75.47
CA LEU A 300 -40.75 -35.29 76.01
C LEU A 300 -39.86 -34.38 76.87
N ALA A 301 -39.03 -34.94 77.75
CA ALA A 301 -38.05 -34.20 78.53
C ALA A 301 -37.02 -33.49 77.64
N LEU A 302 -36.52 -34.16 76.60
CA LEU A 302 -35.64 -33.55 75.59
C LEU A 302 -36.28 -32.36 74.89
N SER A 303 -37.55 -32.48 74.50
CA SER A 303 -38.25 -31.37 73.88
C SER A 303 -38.40 -30.20 74.85
N VAL A 304 -38.62 -30.47 76.14
CA VAL A 304 -38.66 -29.44 77.19
C VAL A 304 -37.30 -28.76 77.38
N TYR A 305 -36.21 -29.50 77.55
CA TYR A 305 -34.90 -28.89 77.82
C TYR A 305 -34.33 -28.10 76.63
N ASN A 306 -34.73 -28.48 75.40
CA ASN A 306 -34.28 -27.82 74.18
C ASN A 306 -35.24 -26.71 73.71
N ASP A 307 -36.28 -26.39 74.49
CA ASP A 307 -37.37 -25.49 74.09
C ASP A 307 -37.94 -25.84 72.70
N SER A 308 -38.01 -27.14 72.38
CA SER A 308 -38.51 -27.64 71.11
C SER A 308 -40.01 -27.86 71.17
N GLU A 309 -40.73 -27.17 70.29
CA GLU A 309 -42.17 -27.38 70.08
C GLU A 309 -42.47 -28.64 69.23
N TYR A 310 -41.43 -29.37 68.82
CA TYR A 310 -41.54 -30.56 68.00
C TYR A 310 -40.98 -31.79 68.72
N LEU A 311 -41.67 -32.91 68.51
CA LEU A 311 -41.35 -34.23 69.04
C LEU A 311 -41.23 -35.21 67.87
N ASN A 312 -40.05 -35.81 67.71
CA ASN A 312 -39.78 -36.74 66.63
C ASN A 312 -39.90 -38.18 67.12
N LEU A 313 -40.77 -38.96 66.47
CA LEU A 313 -40.94 -40.40 66.70
C LEU A 313 -40.31 -41.20 65.56
N ASN A 314 -39.53 -42.22 65.91
CA ASN A 314 -38.95 -43.15 64.95
C ASN A 314 -39.92 -44.30 64.66
N THR A 315 -40.41 -44.35 63.43
CA THR A 315 -41.43 -45.32 62.97
C THR A 315 -40.94 -46.76 62.92
N ARG A 316 -39.62 -47.01 63.04
CA ARG A 316 -39.06 -48.38 63.06
C ARG A 316 -39.01 -49.01 64.44
N THR A 317 -39.25 -48.24 65.50
CA THR A 317 -39.14 -48.79 66.85
C THR A 317 -40.34 -49.66 67.18
N ARG A 318 -40.13 -50.78 67.89
CA ARG A 318 -41.24 -51.68 68.30
C ARG A 318 -42.27 -50.99 69.21
N LYS A 319 -41.92 -49.86 69.81
CA LYS A 319 -42.78 -49.06 70.69
C LYS A 319 -43.50 -47.93 69.97
N TYR A 320 -43.20 -47.69 68.69
CA TYR A 320 -43.73 -46.58 67.92
C TYR A 320 -45.26 -46.50 67.96
N ASP A 321 -45.95 -47.61 67.67
CA ASP A 321 -47.41 -47.62 67.62
C ASP A 321 -48.05 -47.26 68.99
N VAL A 322 -47.41 -47.70 70.08
CA VAL A 322 -47.87 -47.41 71.45
C VAL A 322 -47.62 -45.95 71.82
N GLU A 323 -46.46 -45.41 71.45
CA GLU A 323 -46.09 -44.02 71.71
C GLU A 323 -46.92 -43.04 70.89
N LYS A 324 -47.14 -43.35 69.62
CA LYS A 324 -48.05 -42.62 68.73
C LYS A 324 -49.46 -42.59 69.30
N HIS A 325 -50.00 -43.75 69.66
CA HIS A 325 -51.34 -43.85 70.23
C HIS A 325 -51.46 -43.03 71.51
N PHE A 326 -50.45 -43.08 72.39
CA PHE A 326 -50.42 -42.30 73.61
C PHE A 326 -50.44 -40.79 73.36
N ILE A 327 -49.64 -40.28 72.41
CA ILE A 327 -49.61 -38.85 72.06
C ILE A 327 -50.97 -38.39 71.54
N GLU A 328 -51.57 -39.18 70.64
CA GLU A 328 -52.84 -38.85 70.00
C GLU A 328 -54.01 -38.92 70.99
N GLN A 329 -54.07 -39.96 71.82
CA GLN A 329 -55.12 -40.14 72.83
C GLN A 329 -55.12 -39.02 73.87
N ASN A 330 -53.93 -38.60 74.31
CA ASN A 330 -53.77 -37.57 75.34
C ASN A 330 -53.71 -36.14 74.76
N ASN A 331 -53.91 -35.97 73.45
CA ASN A 331 -53.78 -34.68 72.76
C ASN A 331 -52.46 -33.95 73.06
N LEU A 332 -51.36 -34.71 73.16
CA LEU A 332 -50.05 -34.14 73.49
C LEU A 332 -49.40 -33.46 72.28
N GLY A 333 -49.77 -33.84 71.06
CA GLY A 333 -49.29 -33.18 69.85
C GLY A 333 -50.03 -33.58 68.58
N GLU A 334 -49.85 -32.77 67.54
CA GLU A 334 -50.46 -32.96 66.22
C GLU A 334 -49.38 -33.37 65.20
N LEU A 335 -49.60 -34.43 64.41
CA LEU A 335 -48.66 -34.84 63.37
C LEU A 335 -48.51 -33.73 62.31
N VAL A 336 -47.28 -33.25 62.11
CA VAL A 336 -46.95 -32.19 61.14
C VAL A 336 -46.34 -32.76 59.88
N GLN A 337 -45.41 -33.71 60.02
CA GLN A 337 -44.61 -34.17 58.90
C GLN A 337 -44.16 -35.62 59.07
N THR A 338 -44.11 -36.34 57.96
CA THR A 338 -43.49 -37.67 57.86
C THR A 338 -42.31 -37.59 56.90
N GLU A 339 -41.08 -37.66 57.42
CA GLU A 339 -39.85 -37.70 56.61
C GLU A 339 -39.16 -39.05 56.79
N GLY A 340 -39.33 -39.92 55.79
CA GLY A 340 -38.73 -41.25 55.78
C GLY A 340 -39.22 -42.13 56.94
N LEU A 341 -38.40 -42.24 57.98
CA LEU A 341 -38.65 -43.10 59.15
C LEU A 341 -38.98 -42.29 60.41
N ILE A 342 -39.23 -40.99 60.26
CA ILE A 342 -39.48 -40.08 61.36
C ILE A 342 -40.85 -39.43 61.14
N GLU A 343 -41.72 -39.54 62.14
CA GLU A 343 -42.93 -38.73 62.25
C GLU A 343 -42.70 -37.60 63.26
N THR A 344 -42.98 -36.36 62.84
CA THR A 344 -42.77 -35.15 63.61
C THR A 344 -44.11 -34.64 64.14
N TYR A 345 -44.27 -34.59 65.45
CA TYR A 345 -45.45 -34.10 66.14
C TYR A 345 -45.19 -32.70 66.69
N PHE A 346 -46.09 -31.75 66.43
CA PHE A 346 -46.09 -30.44 67.07
C PHE A 346 -46.76 -30.53 68.43
N ILE A 347 -45.97 -30.33 69.48
CA ILE A 347 -46.37 -30.38 70.88
C ILE A 347 -46.48 -28.98 71.51
N GLY A 348 -46.25 -27.90 70.75
CA GLY A 348 -46.21 -26.53 71.29
C GLY A 348 -47.47 -26.12 72.07
N LYS A 349 -48.66 -26.59 71.68
CA LYS A 349 -49.92 -26.36 72.42
C LYS A 349 -49.91 -27.01 73.82
N SER A 350 -49.17 -28.12 73.95
CA SER A 350 -49.12 -28.94 75.15
C SER A 350 -47.80 -28.81 75.91
N ILE A 351 -46.88 -27.96 75.47
CA ILE A 351 -45.52 -27.88 76.02
C ILE A 351 -45.51 -27.54 77.52
N ASN A 352 -46.39 -26.64 77.97
CA ASN A 352 -46.50 -26.28 79.38
C ASN A 352 -46.97 -27.46 80.25
N TRP A 353 -47.76 -28.38 79.69
CA TRP A 353 -48.19 -29.60 80.38
C TRP A 353 -47.07 -30.62 80.42
N ILE A 354 -46.36 -30.76 79.31
CA ILE A 354 -45.21 -31.66 79.19
C ILE A 354 -44.08 -31.21 80.14
N GLN A 355 -43.82 -29.91 80.26
CA GLN A 355 -42.88 -29.34 81.23
C GLN A 355 -43.19 -29.77 82.66
N GLU A 356 -44.45 -29.73 83.07
CA GLU A 356 -44.86 -30.14 84.41
C GLU A 356 -44.76 -31.65 84.59
N VAL A 357 -45.19 -32.44 83.61
CA VAL A 357 -45.03 -33.92 83.62
C VAL A 357 -43.56 -34.29 83.80
N VAL A 358 -42.66 -33.65 83.04
CA VAL A 358 -41.22 -33.88 83.14
C VAL A 358 -40.71 -33.46 84.51
N LYS A 359 -41.10 -32.29 85.01
CA LYS A 359 -40.71 -31.80 86.33
C LYS A 359 -41.12 -32.75 87.46
N TYR A 360 -42.37 -33.21 87.48
CA TYR A 360 -42.84 -34.17 88.48
C TYR A 360 -42.11 -35.52 88.37
N ALA A 361 -41.74 -35.94 87.16
CA ALA A 361 -40.91 -37.12 86.98
C ALA A 361 -39.46 -36.91 87.45
N GLU A 362 -38.90 -35.70 87.31
CA GLU A 362 -37.56 -35.35 87.80
C GLU A 362 -37.47 -35.20 89.31
N ASP A 363 -38.54 -34.71 89.95
CA ASP A 363 -38.65 -34.53 91.40
C ASP A 363 -38.72 -35.89 92.15
N PHE A 364 -38.78 -37.01 91.43
CA PHE A 364 -38.64 -38.34 92.00
C PHE A 364 -37.17 -38.63 92.36
N GLU A 365 -36.87 -38.51 93.65
CA GLU A 365 -35.62 -38.96 94.25
C GLU A 365 -35.82 -40.32 94.93
N LEU A 366 -34.90 -41.27 94.71
CA LEU A 366 -34.90 -42.61 95.31
C LEU A 366 -34.46 -42.62 96.77
#